data_AF-A0A1K1MAN0-F1
#
_entry.id   AF-A0A1K1MAN0-F1
#
_cell.length_a   1.000
_cell.length_b   1.000
_cell.length_c   1.000
_cell.angle_alpha   90.00
_cell.angle_beta   90.00
_cell.angle_gamma   90.00
#
_symmetry.space_group_name_H-M   'P 1'
#
loop_
_entity.id
_entity.type
_entity.pdbx_description
1 polymer ?
#
loop_
_entity_poly.entity_id
_entity_poly.type
_entity_poly.pdbx_seq_one_letter_code
_entity_poly.pdbx_strand_id
1 'polypeptide(L)'
;MQNHTKTNLPLQLLADAANTLTRFLGVRDLPKLSHKTLQSKYGIEQADVLILFGGTIPFGGDVAAAAWRRGVARHLMIVGGVGHTTQSLRAKFKARFPDMDTEP
;
A
#
# COMPACT_ATOMS: atom_id res chain seq x y z
N MET A 1 -7.70 -14.34 45.90
CA MET A 1 -7.86 -14.21 44.44
C MET A 1 -6.63 -13.48 43.90
N GLN A 2 -5.70 -14.21 43.29
CA GLN A 2 -4.49 -13.63 42.71
C GLN A 2 -4.84 -12.97 41.37
N ASN A 3 -4.56 -11.68 41.24
CA ASN A 3 -4.65 -10.94 39.99
C ASN A 3 -3.55 -11.43 39.05
N HIS A 4 -3.92 -12.24 38.07
CA HIS A 4 -3.02 -12.67 37.00
C HIS A 4 -2.90 -11.57 35.93
N THR A 5 -2.12 -10.52 36.21
CA THR A 5 -1.50 -9.72 35.16
C THR A 5 -0.40 -10.56 34.52
N LYS A 6 -0.78 -11.47 33.62
CA LYS A 6 0.18 -12.12 32.72
C LYS A 6 0.66 -11.06 31.74
N THR A 7 1.83 -10.51 31.99
CA THR A 7 2.53 -9.61 31.08
C THR A 7 2.67 -10.32 29.73
N ASN A 8 1.97 -9.85 28.69
CA ASN A 8 2.06 -10.33 27.30
C ASN A 8 3.41 -9.96 26.63
N LEU A 9 4.50 -9.98 27.41
CA LEU A 9 5.84 -9.59 27.00
C LEU A 9 6.32 -10.26 25.70
N PRO A 10 6.02 -11.55 25.44
CA PRO A 10 6.41 -12.22 24.19
C PRO A 10 5.66 -11.71 22.94
N LEU A 11 4.35 -11.42 23.06
CA LEU A 11 3.55 -10.91 21.94
C LEU A 11 3.89 -9.45 21.64
N GLN A 12 4.14 -8.64 22.67
CA GLN A 12 4.57 -7.26 22.49
C GLN A 12 5.94 -7.20 21.78
N LEU A 13 6.89 -8.04 22.19
CA LEU A 13 8.20 -8.13 21.54
C LEU A 13 8.08 -8.52 20.06
N LEU A 14 7.21 -9.49 19.74
CA LEU A 14 6.95 -9.89 18.35
C LEU A 14 6.32 -8.76 17.53
N ALA A 15 5.35 -8.05 18.10
CA ALA A 15 4.74 -6.89 17.46
C ALA A 15 5.77 -5.79 17.19
N ASP A 16 6.66 -5.51 18.15
CA ASP A 16 7.70 -4.49 18.01
C ASP A 16 8.75 -4.87 16.97
N ALA A 17 9.11 -6.15 16.89
CA ALA A 17 9.98 -6.68 15.83
C ALA A 17 9.32 -6.55 14.45
N ALA A 18 8.06 -6.95 14.31
CA ALA A 18 7.29 -6.80 13.06
C ALA A 18 7.17 -5.32 12.66
N ASN A 19 6.88 -4.43 13.61
CA ASN A 19 6.81 -2.99 13.38
C ASN A 19 8.16 -2.41 12.94
N THR A 20 9.27 -2.93 13.46
CA THR A 20 10.61 -2.53 13.04
C THR A 20 10.88 -2.94 11.59
N LEU A 21 10.58 -4.18 11.22
CA LEU A 21 10.73 -4.67 9.85
C LEU A 21 9.82 -3.90 8.89
N THR A 22 8.56 -3.65 9.24
CA THR A 22 7.63 -2.92 8.37
C THR A 22 8.04 -1.46 8.18
N ARG A 23 8.60 -0.79 9.21
CA ARG A 23 9.18 0.55 9.04
C ARG A 23 10.36 0.56 8.08
N PHE A 24 11.21 -0.48 8.12
CA PHE A 24 12.36 -0.60 7.24
C PHE A 24 11.97 -0.96 5.80
N LEU A 25 11.05 -1.91 5.61
CA LEU A 25 10.60 -2.38 4.29
C LEU A 25 9.61 -1.41 3.62
N GLY A 26 8.85 -0.66 4.42
CA GLY A 26 7.78 0.23 3.98
C GLY A 26 8.14 1.71 4.01
N VAL A 27 9.43 2.05 3.86
CA VAL A 27 9.90 3.45 3.86
C VAL A 27 9.12 4.26 2.82
N ARG A 28 8.56 5.38 3.26
CA ARG A 28 7.86 6.31 2.40
C ARG A 28 8.71 7.53 2.17
N ASP A 29 9.01 7.81 0.91
CA ASP A 29 9.72 9.03 0.57
C ASP A 29 8.82 10.26 0.75
N LEU A 30 7.52 10.12 0.48
CA LEU A 30 6.51 11.11 0.80
C LEU A 30 5.51 10.57 1.82
N PRO A 31 5.16 11.32 2.87
CA PRO A 31 4.15 10.87 3.85
C PRO A 31 2.77 10.70 3.19
N LYS A 32 2.48 11.47 2.14
CA LYS A 32 1.28 11.41 1.32
C LYS A 32 1.61 11.83 -0.11
N LEU A 33 0.94 11.23 -1.10
CA LEU A 33 0.97 11.71 -2.48
C LEU A 33 0.05 12.93 -2.61
N SER A 34 0.64 14.13 -2.64
CA SER A 34 -0.08 15.41 -2.77
C SER A 34 0.80 16.49 -3.36
N HIS A 35 0.20 17.52 -3.96
CA HIS A 35 0.94 18.68 -4.45
C HIS A 35 1.82 19.33 -3.37
N LYS A 36 1.27 19.52 -2.16
CA LYS A 36 2.01 20.12 -1.04
C LYS A 36 3.30 19.35 -0.72
N THR A 37 3.19 18.03 -0.60
CA THR A 37 4.34 17.19 -0.22
C THR A 37 5.35 17.04 -1.35
N LEU A 38 4.92 17.01 -2.61
CA LEU A 38 5.80 17.06 -3.77
C LEU A 38 6.58 18.38 -3.81
N GLN A 39 5.89 19.51 -3.68
CA GLN A 39 6.52 20.83 -3.70
C GLN A 39 7.49 21.00 -2.55
N SER A 40 7.10 20.64 -1.32
CA SER A 40 7.96 20.79 -0.15
C SER A 40 9.20 19.90 -0.20
N LYS A 41 9.14 18.71 -0.79
CA LYS A 41 10.27 17.76 -0.79
C LYS A 41 11.15 17.87 -2.04
N TYR A 42 10.55 18.01 -3.21
CA TYR A 42 11.27 17.98 -4.49
C TYR A 42 11.19 19.30 -5.26
N GLY A 43 10.42 20.29 -4.80
CA GLY A 43 10.25 21.56 -5.50
C GLY A 43 9.40 21.46 -6.78
N ILE A 44 8.66 20.37 -6.96
CA ILE A 44 7.82 20.14 -8.14
C ILE A 44 6.32 20.21 -7.79
N GLU A 45 5.54 20.82 -8.67
CA GLU A 45 4.10 20.95 -8.48
C GLU A 45 3.35 19.66 -8.90
N GLN A 46 3.89 18.93 -9.88
CA GLN A 46 3.27 17.75 -10.48
C GLN A 46 4.36 16.81 -11.01
N ALA A 47 4.18 15.50 -10.82
CA ALA A 47 5.05 14.49 -11.44
C ALA A 47 4.59 14.15 -12.87
N ASP A 48 5.51 13.73 -13.74
CA ASP A 48 5.11 13.29 -15.09
C ASP A 48 4.35 11.96 -15.06
N VAL A 49 4.82 11.00 -14.27
CA VAL A 49 4.23 9.65 -14.20
C VAL A 49 4.13 9.18 -12.76
N LEU A 50 2.96 8.66 -12.38
CA LEU A 50 2.76 7.84 -11.20
C LEU A 50 2.72 6.37 -11.62
N ILE A 51 3.60 5.54 -11.05
CA ILE A 51 3.70 4.13 -11.37
C ILE A 51 3.21 3.29 -10.19
N LEU A 52 2.18 2.47 -10.40
CA LEU A 52 1.69 1.48 -9.45
C LEU A 52 2.21 0.09 -9.85
N PHE A 53 3.15 -0.45 -9.08
CA PHE A 53 3.62 -1.82 -9.27
C PHE A 53 2.58 -2.83 -8.79
N GLY A 54 2.46 -3.92 -9.54
CA GLY A 54 1.56 -5.02 -9.28
C GLY A 54 1.86 -5.63 -7.92
N GLY A 55 0.81 -5.79 -7.11
CA GLY A 55 0.90 -6.34 -5.77
C GLY A 55 -0.44 -6.93 -5.37
N THR A 56 -0.51 -7.50 -4.17
CA THR A 56 -1.72 -8.16 -3.69
C THR A 56 -2.57 -7.28 -2.77
N ILE A 57 -2.29 -5.97 -2.65
CA ILE A 57 -2.95 -5.08 -1.68
C ILE A 57 -3.81 -4.07 -2.45
N PRO A 58 -5.15 -4.25 -2.51
CA PRO A 58 -6.03 -3.38 -3.29
C PRO A 58 -5.96 -1.90 -2.90
N PHE A 59 -5.72 -1.61 -1.61
CA PHE A 59 -5.61 -0.25 -1.10
C PHE A 59 -4.53 0.60 -1.79
N GLY A 60 -3.47 -0.03 -2.33
CA GLY A 60 -2.48 0.68 -3.15
C GLY A 60 -3.10 1.30 -4.41
N GLY A 61 -4.08 0.62 -5.01
CA GLY A 61 -4.88 1.11 -6.14
C GLY A 61 -5.70 2.34 -5.77
N ASP A 62 -6.37 2.33 -4.62
CA ASP A 62 -7.14 3.49 -4.14
C ASP A 62 -6.26 4.72 -3.95
N VAL A 63 -5.08 4.55 -3.34
CA VAL A 63 -4.11 5.63 -3.13
C VAL A 63 -3.62 6.19 -4.46
N ALA A 64 -3.24 5.32 -5.41
CA ALA A 64 -2.74 5.75 -6.72
C ALA A 64 -3.84 6.46 -7.53
N ALA A 65 -5.04 5.89 -7.60
CA ALA A 65 -6.18 6.47 -8.31
C ALA A 65 -6.62 7.80 -7.69
N ALA A 66 -6.62 7.91 -6.36
CA ALA A 66 -6.94 9.16 -5.68
C ALA A 66 -5.88 10.26 -5.92
N ALA A 67 -4.59 9.91 -5.95
CA ALA A 67 -3.51 10.86 -6.25
C ALA A 67 -3.58 11.34 -7.71
N TRP A 68 -3.72 10.41 -8.65
CA TRP A 68 -3.81 10.75 -10.07
C TRP A 68 -5.05 11.59 -10.41
N ARG A 69 -6.23 11.24 -9.88
CA ARG A 69 -7.46 12.06 -10.05
C ARG A 69 -7.35 13.47 -9.48
N ARG A 70 -6.46 13.70 -8.52
CA ARG A 70 -6.18 15.05 -7.97
C ARG A 70 -5.15 15.83 -8.79
N GLY A 71 -4.58 15.23 -9.83
CA GLY A 71 -3.55 15.87 -10.66
C GLY A 71 -2.14 15.78 -10.10
N VAL A 72 -1.88 14.92 -9.10
CA VAL A 72 -0.52 14.77 -8.53
C VAL A 72 0.50 14.29 -9.57
N ALA A 73 0.04 13.55 -10.59
CA ALA A 73 0.84 13.18 -11.75
C ALA A 73 0.04 13.35 -13.06
N ARG A 74 0.72 13.59 -14.18
CA ARG A 74 0.08 13.71 -15.51
C ARG A 74 -0.45 12.37 -15.99
N HIS A 75 0.36 11.32 -15.85
CA HIS A 75 0.03 9.97 -16.27
C HIS A 75 0.03 8.99 -15.10
N LEU A 76 -0.83 7.97 -15.19
CA LEU A 76 -0.84 6.81 -14.29
C LEU A 76 -0.49 5.57 -15.11
N MET A 77 0.54 4.85 -14.67
CA MET A 77 0.95 3.56 -15.23
C MET A 77 0.72 2.47 -14.20
N ILE A 78 0.03 1.40 -14.58
CA ILE A 78 -0.10 0.19 -13.77
C ILE A 78 0.84 -0.85 -14.38
N VAL A 79 1.75 -1.37 -13.56
CA VAL A 79 2.79 -2.32 -13.99
C VAL A 79 2.51 -3.67 -13.36
N GLY A 80 1.90 -4.57 -14.11
CA GLY A 80 1.64 -5.92 -13.65
C GLY A 80 1.30 -6.84 -14.82
N GLY A 81 1.85 -8.05 -14.78
CA GLY A 81 1.50 -9.12 -15.69
C GLY A 81 0.89 -10.30 -14.93
N VAL A 82 1.16 -11.51 -15.42
CA VAL A 82 0.83 -12.74 -14.72
C VAL A 82 2.09 -13.28 -14.02
N GLY A 83 2.01 -13.56 -12.72
CA GLY A 83 3.13 -14.05 -11.92
C GLY A 83 2.71 -14.53 -10.53
N HIS A 84 3.68 -14.65 -9.62
CA HIS A 84 3.50 -15.27 -8.29
C HIS A 84 2.39 -14.62 -7.43
N THR A 85 2.09 -13.35 -7.65
CA THR A 85 1.09 -12.60 -6.88
C THR A 85 -0.29 -12.57 -7.52
N THR A 86 -0.44 -13.03 -8.76
CA THR A 86 -1.67 -12.87 -9.55
C THR A 86 -2.84 -13.63 -8.94
N GLN A 87 -2.68 -14.89 -8.52
CA GLN A 87 -3.79 -15.65 -7.94
C GLN A 87 -4.26 -15.05 -6.61
N SER A 88 -3.32 -14.64 -5.77
CA SER A 88 -3.63 -13.95 -4.51
C SER A 88 -4.35 -12.63 -4.73
N LEU A 89 -4.02 -11.90 -5.81
CA LEU A 89 -4.74 -10.69 -6.21
C LEU A 89 -6.17 -11.02 -6.66
N ARG A 90 -6.34 -12.00 -7.56
CA ARG A 90 -7.65 -12.47 -8.05
C ARG A 90 -8.56 -12.86 -6.88
N ALA A 91 -8.07 -13.69 -5.96
CA ALA A 91 -8.82 -14.13 -4.78
C ALA A 91 -9.27 -12.95 -3.89
N LYS A 92 -8.40 -11.97 -3.63
CA LYS A 92 -8.75 -10.78 -2.83
C LYS A 92 -9.79 -9.91 -3.51
N PHE A 93 -9.70 -9.76 -4.83
CA PHE A 93 -10.69 -9.00 -5.60
C PHE A 93 -12.02 -9.73 -5.68
N LYS A 94 -12.04 -11.05 -5.88
CA LYS A 94 -13.28 -11.85 -5.85
C LYS A 94 -13.98 -11.77 -4.50
N ALA A 95 -13.21 -11.87 -3.41
CA ALA A 95 -13.74 -11.71 -2.06
C ALA A 95 -14.33 -10.31 -1.81
N ARG A 96 -13.74 -9.27 -2.40
CA ARG A 96 -14.21 -7.89 -2.23
C ARG A 96 -15.34 -7.49 -3.21
N PHE A 97 -15.37 -8.10 -4.38
CA PHE A 97 -16.29 -7.84 -5.48
C PHE A 97 -16.75 -9.18 -6.07
N PRO A 98 -17.73 -9.85 -5.45
CA PRO A 98 -18.14 -11.21 -5.82
C PRO A 98 -18.62 -11.33 -7.27
N ASP A 99 -19.19 -10.27 -7.83
CA ASP A 99 -19.72 -10.24 -9.19
C ASP A 99 -18.66 -9.97 -10.26
N MET A 100 -17.44 -9.60 -9.84
CA MET A 100 -16.35 -9.36 -10.78
C MET A 100 -15.84 -10.70 -11.33
N ASP A 101 -15.63 -10.76 -12.64
CA ASP A 101 -14.89 -11.87 -13.23
C ASP A 101 -13.41 -11.71 -12.91
N THR A 102 -12.87 -12.72 -12.23
CA THR A 102 -11.49 -12.74 -11.75
C THR A 102 -10.77 -14.00 -12.15
N GLU A 103 -11.38 -14.88 -12.94
CA GLU A 103 -10.69 -16.04 -13.49
C GLU A 103 -10.16 -15.69 -14.90
N PRO A 104 -9.24 -16.49 -15.46
CA PRO A 104 -8.74 -16.29 -16.82
C PRO A 104 -9.80 -16.56 -17.89
#